data_AF-A0A0K2G9U7-F1
#
_entry.id   AF-A0A0K2G9U7-F1
#
_cell.length_a   1.000
_cell.length_b   1.000
_cell.length_c   1.000
_cell.angle_alpha   90.00
_cell.angle_beta   90.00
_cell.angle_gamma   90.00
#
_symmetry.space_group_name_H-M   'P 1'
#
loop_
_entity.id
_entity.type
_entity.pdbx_description
1 polymer ?
#
loop_
_entity_poly.entity_id
_entity_poly.type
_entity_poly.pdbx_seq_one_letter_code
_entity_poly.pdbx_strand_id
1 'polypeptide(L)'
;MKKKRSVSSAPGKRAGESVRHIPDSQIDFSDIPEATEPQLRRMRRVGRPSSGMAKQLIAIRLSPRLLSQLRKMAAKQHKPYQTLIHELLEKAASRAA
;
A
#
# COMPACT_ATOMS: atom_id res chain seq x y z
N MET A 1 34.34 -8.61 -8.02
CA MET A 1 32.97 -8.59 -7.45
C MET A 1 31.95 -8.53 -8.60
N LYS A 2 31.08 -9.53 -8.73
CA LYS A 2 30.08 -9.62 -9.83
C LYS A 2 29.02 -8.50 -9.67
N LYS A 3 28.92 -7.57 -10.62
CA LYS A 3 27.82 -6.59 -10.70
C LYS A 3 26.51 -7.31 -11.04
N LYS A 4 25.45 -7.05 -10.26
CA LYS A 4 24.08 -7.52 -10.55
C LYS A 4 23.59 -6.86 -11.84
N ARG A 5 23.04 -7.63 -12.77
CA ARG A 5 22.34 -7.12 -13.95
C ARG A 5 20.96 -6.65 -13.51
N SER A 6 20.74 -5.34 -13.47
CA SER A 6 19.40 -4.76 -13.30
C SER A 6 18.61 -5.00 -14.59
N VAL A 7 17.73 -6.00 -14.58
CA VAL A 7 16.79 -6.22 -15.68
C VAL A 7 15.56 -5.38 -15.40
N SER A 8 15.45 -4.24 -16.09
CA SER A 8 14.19 -3.49 -16.20
C SER A 8 13.21 -4.34 -17.01
N SER A 9 12.08 -4.69 -16.42
CA SER A 9 11.00 -5.45 -17.05
C SER A 9 9.77 -4.57 -17.31
N ALA A 10 9.98 -3.36 -17.82
CA ALA A 10 8.92 -2.51 -18.33
C ALA A 10 9.15 -2.25 -19.82
N PRO A 11 8.21 -2.58 -20.72
CA PRO A 11 8.25 -2.09 -22.08
C PRO A 11 7.83 -0.62 -22.07
N GLY A 12 8.76 0.27 -21.74
CA GLY A 12 8.58 1.71 -21.82
C GLY A 12 9.09 2.21 -23.17
N LYS A 13 8.18 2.65 -24.05
CA LYS A 13 8.53 3.51 -25.18
C LYS A 13 9.34 4.69 -24.61
N ARG A 14 10.49 5.02 -25.21
CA ARG A 14 11.34 6.13 -24.74
C ARG A 14 10.47 7.38 -24.58
N ALA A 15 10.62 8.07 -23.45
CA ALA A 15 10.08 9.41 -23.29
C ALA A 15 10.56 10.25 -24.48
N GLY A 16 9.67 11.07 -25.04
CA GLY A 16 10.06 12.10 -25.99
C GLY A 16 11.22 12.92 -25.43
N GLU A 17 11.96 13.55 -26.33
CA GLU A 17 13.06 14.47 -26.06
C GLU A 17 12.88 15.24 -24.74
N SER A 18 13.95 15.41 -23.95
CA SER A 18 13.86 16.17 -22.69
C SER A 18 13.56 17.63 -22.99
N VAL A 19 12.27 17.97 -23.11
CA VAL A 19 11.82 19.34 -23.30
C VAL A 19 12.15 20.11 -22.03
N ARG A 20 12.64 21.35 -22.19
CA ARG A 20 12.92 22.24 -21.06
C ARG A 20 11.65 22.40 -20.21
N HIS A 21 11.82 22.49 -18.90
CA HIS A 21 10.72 22.74 -17.97
C HIS A 21 9.93 23.99 -18.39
N ILE A 22 8.64 23.81 -18.67
CA ILE A 22 7.70 24.91 -18.91
C ILE A 22 7.17 25.37 -17.54
N PRO A 23 7.18 26.66 -17.21
CA PRO A 23 6.60 27.15 -15.97
C PRO A 23 5.07 26.95 -15.96
N ASP A 24 4.50 26.68 -14.78
CA ASP A 24 3.06 26.39 -14.62
C ASP A 24 2.14 27.45 -15.24
N SER A 25 2.56 28.73 -15.23
CA SER A 25 1.83 29.85 -15.83
C SER A 25 1.70 29.79 -17.35
N GLN A 26 2.49 28.94 -18.02
CA GLN A 26 2.48 28.74 -19.48
C GLN A 26 1.79 27.41 -19.87
N ILE A 27 1.28 26.64 -18.91
CA ILE A 27 0.50 25.44 -19.20
C ILE A 27 -0.89 25.90 -19.68
N ASP A 28 -1.23 25.47 -20.89
CA ASP A 28 -2.59 25.64 -21.42
C ASP A 28 -3.50 24.55 -20.83
N PHE A 29 -4.58 24.97 -20.19
CA PHE A 29 -5.60 24.10 -19.60
C PHE A 29 -6.93 24.17 -20.36
N SER A 30 -6.96 24.80 -21.54
CA SER A 30 -8.18 24.99 -22.33
C SER A 30 -8.88 23.68 -22.71
N ASP A 31 -8.12 22.58 -22.82
CA ASP A 31 -8.59 21.24 -23.14
C ASP A 31 -8.99 20.42 -21.90
N ILE A 32 -8.56 20.83 -20.69
CA ILE A 32 -8.81 20.12 -19.43
C ILE A 32 -9.46 21.09 -18.42
N PRO A 33 -10.79 21.28 -18.47
CA PRO A 33 -11.47 22.13 -17.50
C PRO A 33 -11.41 21.52 -16.09
N GLU A 34 -11.47 22.38 -15.07
CA GLU A 34 -11.53 21.93 -13.67
C GLU A 34 -12.77 21.04 -13.44
N ALA A 35 -12.56 19.92 -12.75
CA ALA A 35 -13.64 19.01 -12.40
C ALA A 35 -14.56 19.66 -11.36
N THR A 36 -15.87 19.60 -11.59
CA THR A 36 -16.85 20.11 -10.63
C THR A 36 -16.93 19.22 -9.38
N GLU A 37 -17.27 19.79 -8.23
CA GLU A 37 -17.53 19.06 -6.97
C GLU A 37 -18.38 17.78 -7.12
N PRO A 38 -19.54 17.79 -7.82
CA PRO A 38 -20.31 16.57 -8.09
C PRO A 38 -19.60 15.56 -9.00
N GLN A 39 -18.70 15.98 -9.87
CA GLN A 39 -17.86 15.07 -10.66
C GLN A 39 -16.78 14.44 -9.78
N LEU A 40 -16.08 15.25 -8.96
CA LEU A 40 -15.08 14.78 -8.00
C LEU A 40 -15.63 13.74 -7.02
N ARG A 41 -16.86 13.94 -6.51
CA ARG A 41 -17.52 12.97 -5.62
C ARG A 41 -17.85 11.64 -6.30
N ARG A 42 -18.10 11.64 -7.61
CA ARG A 42 -18.37 10.43 -8.41
C ARG A 42 -17.10 9.70 -8.84
N MET A 43 -15.95 10.39 -8.83
CA MET A 43 -14.68 9.76 -9.18
C MET A 43 -14.31 8.72 -8.14
N ARG A 44 -13.98 7.51 -8.61
CA ARG A 44 -13.47 6.45 -7.75
C ARG A 44 -12.11 6.89 -7.20
N ARG A 45 -12.01 7.09 -5.88
CA ARG A 45 -10.71 7.34 -5.22
C ARG A 45 -9.79 6.15 -5.48
N VAL A 46 -8.86 6.33 -6.42
CA VAL A 46 -7.80 5.39 -6.71
C VAL A 46 -6.57 5.84 -5.93
N GLY A 47 -6.38 5.26 -4.75
CA GLY A 47 -5.32 5.63 -3.83
C GLY A 47 -5.38 4.80 -2.55
N ARG A 48 -4.42 5.00 -1.65
CA ARG A 48 -4.46 4.35 -0.33
C ARG A 48 -5.69 4.88 0.43
N PRO A 49 -6.63 4.02 0.86
CA PRO A 49 -7.73 4.46 1.71
C PRO A 49 -7.17 5.11 2.97
N SER A 50 -7.79 6.19 3.42
CA SER A 50 -7.46 6.83 4.69
C SER A 50 -7.83 5.89 5.85
N SER A 51 -6.92 4.98 6.22
CA SER A 51 -7.09 4.20 7.44
C SER A 51 -6.86 5.12 8.63
N GLY A 52 -7.92 5.58 9.29
CA GLY A 52 -7.84 6.51 10.43
C GLY A 52 -7.02 5.98 11.61
N MET A 53 -6.83 4.66 11.70
CA MET A 53 -5.92 4.02 12.65
C MET A 53 -5.01 3.04 11.91
N ALA A 54 -3.90 3.55 11.35
CA ALA A 54 -2.91 2.71 10.71
C ALA A 54 -2.21 1.81 11.75
N LYS A 55 -2.07 0.52 11.42
CA LYS A 55 -1.31 -0.42 12.27
C LYS A 55 0.16 0.01 12.32
N GLN A 56 0.72 0.06 13.51
CA GLN A 56 2.15 0.33 13.71
C GLN A 56 2.96 -0.95 13.47
N LEU A 57 4.09 -0.83 12.78
CA LEU A 57 5.04 -1.93 12.64
C LEU A 57 5.81 -2.11 13.94
N ILE A 58 5.68 -3.29 14.54
CA ILE A 58 6.38 -3.66 15.77
C ILE A 58 7.21 -4.93 15.53
N ALA A 59 8.31 -5.04 16.25
CA ALA A 59 9.08 -6.29 16.33
C ALA A 59 8.66 -7.07 17.57
N ILE A 60 8.21 -8.31 17.38
CA ILE A 60 7.88 -9.24 18.47
C ILE A 60 8.71 -10.51 18.34
N ARG A 61 9.21 -11.03 19.46
CA ARG A 61 9.90 -12.32 19.49
C ARG A 61 8.89 -13.42 19.74
N LEU A 62 8.79 -14.38 18.82
CA LEU A 62 7.94 -15.56 18.94
C LEU A 62 8.82 -16.81 18.81
N SER A 63 8.51 -17.85 19.59
CA SER A 63 9.19 -19.13 19.41
C SER A 63 8.89 -19.69 18.00
N PRO A 64 9.85 -20.37 17.34
CA PRO A 64 9.62 -20.92 16.01
C PRO A 64 8.45 -21.91 15.94
N ARG A 65 8.28 -22.69 17.02
CA ARG A 65 7.17 -23.65 17.16
C ARG A 65 5.83 -22.92 17.18
N LEU A 66 5.70 -21.87 17.98
CA LEU A 66 4.47 -21.07 18.06
C LEU A 66 4.15 -20.40 16.72
N LEU A 67 5.16 -19.80 16.07
CA LEU A 67 4.96 -19.17 14.75
C LEU A 67 4.44 -20.19 13.72
N SER A 68 4.96 -21.43 13.73
CA SER A 68 4.49 -22.48 12.83
C SER A 68 3.02 -22.87 13.09
N GLN A 69 2.61 -22.91 14.36
CA GLN A 69 1.24 -23.22 14.75
C GLN A 69 0.28 -22.09 14.35
N LEU A 70 0.65 -20.84 14.60
CA LEU A 70 -0.13 -19.65 14.21
C LEU A 70 -0.34 -19.59 12.69
N ARG A 71 0.69 -19.91 11.90
CA ARG A 71 0.56 -19.99 10.43
C ARG A 71 -0.44 -21.06 10.01
N LYS A 72 -0.40 -22.26 10.61
CA LYS A 72 -1.36 -23.34 10.32
C LYS A 72 -2.79 -22.94 10.71
N MET A 73 -2.97 -22.30 11.86
CA MET A 73 -4.28 -21.81 12.31
C MET A 73 -4.85 -20.76 11.35
N ALA A 74 -4.02 -19.81 10.93
CA ALA A 74 -4.43 -18.76 10.01
C ALA A 74 -4.82 -19.32 8.63
N ALA A 75 -4.07 -20.31 8.14
CA ALA A 75 -4.40 -21.02 6.90
C ALA A 75 -5.77 -21.72 6.97
N LYS A 76 -6.08 -22.39 8.09
CA LYS A 76 -7.41 -23.01 8.30
C LYS A 76 -8.57 -21.99 8.28
N GLN A 77 -8.28 -20.74 8.62
CA GLN A 77 -9.27 -19.66 8.64
C GLN A 77 -9.24 -18.80 7.36
N HIS A 78 -8.43 -19.17 6.35
CA HIS A 78 -8.22 -18.39 5.13
C HIS A 78 -7.81 -16.92 5.39
N LYS A 79 -7.05 -16.67 6.47
CA LYS A 79 -6.58 -15.34 6.86
C LYS A 79 -5.04 -15.28 6.87
N PRO A 80 -4.43 -14.09 6.66
CA PRO A 80 -3.02 -13.89 6.94
C PRO A 80 -2.70 -14.10 8.42
N TYR A 81 -1.55 -14.71 8.72
CA TYR A 81 -1.17 -15.00 10.12
C TYR A 81 -0.99 -13.72 10.96
N GLN A 82 -0.57 -12.60 10.35
CA GLN A 82 -0.45 -11.32 11.05
C GLN A 82 -1.82 -10.78 11.49
N THR A 83 -2.87 -10.99 10.69
CA THR A 83 -4.24 -10.62 11.04
C THR A 83 -4.72 -11.45 12.23
N LEU A 84 -4.47 -12.77 12.20
CA LEU A 84 -4.81 -13.65 13.31
C LEU A 84 -4.09 -13.24 14.61
N ILE A 85 -2.79 -12.94 14.54
CA ILE A 85 -2.02 -12.48 15.71
C ILE A 85 -2.64 -11.20 16.29
N HIS A 86 -2.97 -10.25 15.43
CA HIS A 86 -3.59 -9.00 15.86
C HIS A 86 -4.94 -9.24 16.56
N GLU A 87 -5.84 -10.02 15.96
CA GLU A 87 -7.15 -10.35 16.55
C GLU A 87 -7.00 -11.08 17.91
N LEU A 88 -6.01 -11.96 18.05
CA LEU A 88 -5.74 -12.66 19.32
C LEU A 88 -5.25 -11.69 20.40
N LEU A 89 -4.34 -10.77 20.06
CA LEU A 89 -3.84 -9.76 21.00
C LEU A 89 -4.93 -8.78 21.42
N GLU A 90 -5.78 -8.35 20.47
CA GLU A 90 -6.92 -7.48 20.74
C GLU A 90 -7.91 -8.14 21.72
N LYS A 91 -8.27 -9.40 21.48
CA LYS A 91 -9.14 -10.18 22.39
C LYS A 91 -8.54 -10.40 23.77
N ALA A 92 -7.23 -10.60 23.85
CA ALA A 92 -6.55 -10.75 25.13
C ALA A 92 -6.52 -9.43 25.90
N ALA A 93 -6.24 -8.31 25.23
CA ALA A 93 -6.25 -6.98 25.82
C ALA A 93 -7.64 -6.58 26.31
N SER A 94 -8.69 -6.84 25.53
CA SER A 94 -10.07 -6.51 25.91
C SER A 94 -10.59 -7.34 27.08
N ARG A 95 -10.09 -8.56 27.28
CA ARG A 95 -10.44 -9.40 28.43
C ARG A 95 -9.69 -8.99 29.71
N ALA A 96 -8.51 -8.38 29.56
CA ALA A 96 -7.68 -7.97 30.69
C ALA A 96 -8.02 -6.56 31.22
N ALA A 97 -8.71 -5.76 30.40
CA ALA A 97 -9.27 -4.46 30.78
C ALA A 97 -10.59 -4.64 31.56
#